data_AF-A0A5N8VUD1-F1
#
_entry.id   AF-A0A5N8VUD1-F1
#
_cell.length_a   1.000
_cell.length_b   1.000
_cell.length_c   1.000
_cell.angle_alpha   90.00
_cell.angle_beta   90.00
_cell.angle_gamma   90.00
#
_symmetry.space_group_name_H-M   'P 1'
#
loop_
_entity.id
_entity.type
_entity.pdbx_description
1 polymer ?
#
loop_
_entity_poly.entity_id
_entity_poly.type
_entity_poly.pdbx_seq_one_letter_code
_entity_poly.pdbx_strand_id
1 'polypeptide(L)'
;MTALPLDHTPLERLFALVPYESDDDQRETAATAAAYHLFTAYADTLHLTVEADLWQGYPAVRDGGLEPSAIVLLGGGLWLHHTMRSTEGDGAIDVLTLIVPCTCGHGYTDITLDSEDMLMEVLTELRPTHGQSVHHGALLDCASVPTAPNRAES
;
A
#
# COMPACT_ATOMS: atom_id res chain seq x y z
N MET A 1 24.14 -3.69 24.36
CA MET A 1 24.54 -2.27 24.37
C MET A 1 26.02 -2.19 24.03
N THR A 2 26.34 -2.02 22.75
CA THR A 2 27.72 -1.92 22.27
C THR A 2 28.16 -0.46 22.38
N ALA A 3 29.26 -0.19 23.09
CA ALA A 3 29.80 1.15 23.21
C ALA A 3 30.31 1.64 21.84
N LEU A 4 29.84 2.82 21.40
CA LEU A 4 30.28 3.43 20.14
C LEU A 4 31.76 3.87 20.24
N PRO A 5 32.58 3.68 19.19
CA PRO A 5 33.98 4.11 19.17
C PRO A 5 34.11 5.61 19.42
N LEU A 6 35.12 6.01 20.21
CA LEU A 6 35.36 7.41 20.62
C LEU A 6 35.85 8.32 19.47
N ASP A 7 36.15 7.74 18.32
CA ASP A 7 36.78 8.41 17.18
C ASP A 7 35.73 9.08 16.27
N HIS A 8 34.45 8.82 16.51
CA HIS A 8 33.34 9.41 15.78
C HIS A 8 33.07 10.84 16.24
N THR A 9 32.83 11.73 15.27
CA THR A 9 32.31 13.07 15.52
C THR A 9 30.96 12.99 16.26
N PRO A 10 30.55 14.04 16.99
CA PRO A 10 29.24 14.07 17.64
C PRO A 10 28.08 13.76 16.68
N LEU A 11 28.17 14.18 15.41
CA LEU A 11 27.15 13.91 14.38
C LEU A 11 27.08 12.43 13.99
N GLU A 12 28.20 11.75 13.82
CA GLU A 12 28.23 10.31 13.51
C GLU A 12 27.68 9.47 14.67
N ARG A 13 27.92 9.89 15.92
CA ARG A 13 27.30 9.26 17.09
C ARG A 13 25.80 9.47 17.11
N LEU A 14 25.31 10.65 16.71
CA LEU A 14 23.87 10.90 16.57
C LEU A 14 23.27 10.04 15.46
N PHE A 15 23.93 9.91 14.31
CA PHE A 15 23.45 9.00 13.25
C PHE A 15 23.43 7.54 13.70
N ALA A 16 24.41 7.08 14.48
CA ALA A 16 24.43 5.72 15.02
C ALA A 16 23.36 5.47 16.10
N LEU A 17 22.78 6.52 16.68
CA LEU A 17 21.66 6.43 17.63
C LEU A 17 20.29 6.46 16.93
N VAL A 18 20.22 6.92 15.69
CA VAL A 18 19.00 6.85 14.89
C VAL A 18 18.90 5.43 14.32
N PRO A 19 17.91 4.63 14.72
CA PRO A 19 17.74 3.29 14.15
C PRO A 19 17.52 3.43 12.63
N TYR A 20 18.35 2.73 11.87
CA TYR A 20 18.06 2.44 10.48
C TYR A 20 17.19 1.19 10.46
N GLU A 21 15.91 1.32 10.13
CA GLU A 21 15.08 0.15 9.88
C GLU A 21 15.60 -0.56 8.64
N SER A 22 15.98 -1.83 8.81
CA SER A 22 16.38 -2.65 7.68
C SER A 22 15.19 -2.86 6.73
N ASP A 23 15.47 -3.25 5.49
CA ASP A 23 14.40 -3.56 4.54
C ASP A 23 13.48 -4.67 5.08
N ASP A 24 14.02 -5.63 5.83
CA ASP A 24 13.24 -6.70 6.46
C ASP A 24 12.32 -6.16 7.56
N ASP A 25 12.83 -5.27 8.42
CA ASP A 25 12.02 -4.61 9.46
C ASP A 25 10.89 -3.80 8.81
N GLN A 26 11.17 -3.05 7.73
CA GLN A 26 10.16 -2.26 7.03
C GLN A 26 9.07 -3.15 6.41
N ARG A 27 9.44 -4.30 5.83
CA ARG A 27 8.47 -5.26 5.29
C ARG A 27 7.56 -5.79 6.39
N GLU A 28 8.12 -6.21 7.52
CA GLU A 28 7.36 -6.74 8.65
C GLU A 28 6.44 -5.67 9.26
N THR A 29 6.96 -4.46 9.46
CA THR A 29 6.20 -3.30 9.94
C THR A 29 5.05 -2.95 9.00
N ALA A 30 5.29 -2.91 7.69
CA ALA A 30 4.24 -2.60 6.71
C ALA A 30 3.13 -3.65 6.69
N ALA A 31 3.47 -4.95 6.71
CA ALA A 31 2.48 -6.02 6.77
C ALA A 31 1.66 -5.98 8.07
N THR A 32 2.33 -5.73 9.20
CA THR A 32 1.68 -5.59 10.51
C THR A 32 0.75 -4.39 10.55
N ALA A 33 1.18 -3.24 10.02
CA ALA A 33 0.37 -2.03 9.94
C ALA A 33 -0.88 -2.24 9.09
N ALA A 34 -0.75 -2.92 7.94
CA ALA A 34 -1.88 -3.24 7.08
C ALA A 34 -2.93 -4.12 7.77
N ALA A 35 -2.49 -5.20 8.44
CA ALA A 35 -3.36 -6.07 9.20
C ALA A 35 -4.05 -5.33 10.36
N TYR A 36 -3.31 -4.46 11.06
CA TYR A 36 -3.86 -3.63 12.12
C TYR A 36 -4.87 -2.59 11.62
N HIS A 37 -4.62 -1.99 10.46
CA HIS A 37 -5.56 -1.08 9.81
C HIS A 37 -6.87 -1.80 9.46
N LEU A 38 -6.81 -3.02 8.91
CA LEU A 38 -8.03 -3.81 8.71
C LEU A 38 -8.77 -4.07 10.02
N PHE A 39 -8.06 -4.47 11.07
CA PHE A 39 -8.65 -4.74 12.39
C PHE A 39 -9.39 -3.53 12.97
N THR A 40 -8.89 -2.32 12.73
CA THR A 40 -9.42 -1.09 13.34
C THR A 40 -10.46 -0.38 12.48
N ALA A 41 -10.26 -0.32 11.15
CA ALA A 41 -11.11 0.43 10.24
C ALA A 41 -12.12 -0.43 9.46
N TYR A 42 -11.91 -1.75 9.40
CA TYR A 42 -12.72 -2.72 8.62
C TYR A 42 -13.05 -3.96 9.45
N ALA A 43 -13.38 -3.74 10.72
CA ALA A 43 -13.51 -4.78 11.74
C ALA A 43 -14.63 -5.79 11.43
N ASP A 44 -15.72 -5.33 10.80
CA ASP A 44 -16.90 -6.15 10.51
C ASP A 44 -16.85 -6.77 9.10
N THR A 45 -15.82 -6.46 8.31
CA THR A 45 -15.67 -6.90 6.91
C THR A 45 -14.31 -7.53 6.60
N LEU A 46 -13.32 -6.74 6.16
CA LEU A 46 -12.03 -7.24 5.66
C LEU A 46 -11.26 -7.96 6.75
N HIS A 47 -11.30 -7.49 8.00
CA HIS A 47 -10.62 -8.16 9.10
C HIS A 47 -11.08 -9.62 9.30
N LEU A 48 -12.36 -9.90 9.04
CA LEU A 48 -12.93 -11.25 9.19
C LEU A 48 -12.57 -12.20 8.05
N THR A 49 -12.06 -11.66 6.93
CA THR A 49 -11.85 -12.43 5.69
C THR A 49 -10.40 -12.46 5.23
N VAL A 50 -9.57 -11.55 5.72
CA VAL A 50 -8.15 -11.44 5.37
C VAL A 50 -7.32 -11.72 6.61
N GLU A 51 -6.66 -12.88 6.63
CA GLU A 51 -5.74 -13.26 7.71
C GLU A 51 -4.48 -12.38 7.69
N ALA A 52 -3.95 -12.08 8.88
CA ALA A 52 -2.83 -11.16 9.04
C ALA A 52 -1.54 -11.64 8.36
N ASP A 53 -1.33 -12.95 8.27
CA ASP A 53 -0.15 -13.58 7.69
C ASP A 53 -0.18 -13.67 6.16
N LEU A 54 -1.30 -13.30 5.52
CA LEU A 54 -1.42 -13.22 4.06
C LEU A 54 -0.83 -11.92 3.49
N TRP A 55 -0.56 -10.92 4.34
CA TRP A 55 0.04 -9.67 3.92
C TRP A 55 1.52 -9.84 3.58
N GLN A 56 1.89 -9.41 2.38
CA GLN A 56 3.29 -9.31 1.95
C GLN A 56 3.73 -7.85 2.00
N GLY A 57 4.67 -7.53 2.89
CA GLY A 57 5.27 -6.22 2.99
C GLY A 57 6.38 -5.95 1.98
N TYR A 58 6.60 -4.67 1.68
CA TYR A 58 7.62 -4.12 0.80
C TYR A 58 8.25 -2.88 1.44
N PRO A 59 9.58 -2.75 1.37
CA PRO A 59 10.28 -1.60 1.93
C PRO A 59 10.09 -0.38 1.04
N ALA A 60 10.43 0.79 1.58
CA ALA A 60 10.44 2.03 0.80
C ALA A 60 11.41 1.96 -0.38
N VAL A 61 11.02 2.49 -1.54
CA VAL A 61 11.91 2.69 -2.69
C VAL A 61 12.33 4.15 -2.73
N ARG A 62 13.48 4.45 -2.14
CA ARG A 62 14.02 5.82 -1.96
C ARG A 62 14.10 6.62 -3.25
N ASP A 63 14.62 6.03 -4.32
CA ASP A 63 14.79 6.73 -5.60
C ASP A 63 13.47 6.96 -6.35
N GLY A 64 12.40 6.25 -5.94
CA GLY A 64 11.06 6.37 -6.52
C GLY A 64 10.08 7.17 -5.65
N GLY A 65 10.50 7.62 -4.46
CA GLY A 65 9.60 8.25 -3.48
C GLY A 65 8.45 7.34 -3.05
N LEU A 66 8.64 6.01 -3.09
CA LEU A 66 7.62 5.06 -2.65
C LEU A 66 7.85 4.73 -1.18
N GLU A 67 6.81 4.95 -0.38
CA GLU A 67 6.77 4.57 1.04
C GLU A 67 6.70 3.05 1.21
N PRO A 68 7.00 2.52 2.42
CA PRO A 68 6.74 1.13 2.73
C PRO A 68 5.27 0.79 2.50
N SER A 69 5.01 -0.39 1.96
CA SER A 69 3.67 -0.82 1.58
C SER A 69 3.47 -2.31 1.88
N ALA A 70 2.21 -2.73 1.90
CA ALA A 70 1.88 -4.15 1.96
C ALA A 70 0.79 -4.48 0.96
N ILE A 71 0.78 -5.71 0.47
CA ILE A 71 -0.26 -6.21 -0.43
C ILE A 71 -0.83 -7.53 0.06
N VAL A 72 -2.08 -7.81 -0.29
CA VAL A 72 -2.69 -9.13 -0.10
C VAL A 72 -3.63 -9.44 -1.26
N LEU A 73 -3.54 -10.66 -1.77
CA LEU A 73 -4.42 -11.16 -2.84
C LEU A 73 -5.74 -11.66 -2.23
N LEU A 74 -6.86 -11.19 -2.75
CA LEU A 74 -8.21 -11.61 -2.31
C LEU A 74 -8.78 -12.76 -3.16
N GLY A 75 -8.09 -13.14 -4.24
CA GLY A 75 -8.60 -14.06 -5.25
C GLY A 75 -9.43 -13.35 -6.32
N GLY A 76 -9.79 -14.06 -7.39
CA GLY A 76 -10.51 -13.47 -8.54
C GLY A 76 -9.73 -12.40 -9.31
N GLY A 77 -8.43 -12.26 -9.04
CA GLY A 77 -7.58 -11.18 -9.55
C GLY A 77 -7.62 -9.90 -8.72
N LEU A 78 -8.37 -9.83 -7.63
CA LEU A 78 -8.43 -8.66 -6.76
C LEU A 78 -7.28 -8.68 -5.76
N TRP A 79 -6.77 -7.50 -5.42
CA TRP A 79 -5.83 -7.36 -4.32
C TRP A 79 -6.04 -6.06 -3.54
N LEU A 80 -5.65 -6.07 -2.27
CA LEU A 80 -5.54 -4.86 -1.47
C LEU A 80 -4.08 -4.40 -1.49
N HIS A 81 -3.90 -3.10 -1.53
CA HIS A 81 -2.63 -2.43 -1.35
C HIS A 81 -2.76 -1.43 -0.21
N HIS A 82 -1.91 -1.55 0.79
CA HIS A 82 -1.85 -0.66 1.94
C HIS A 82 -0.55 0.14 1.89
N THR A 83 -0.66 1.44 2.16
CA THR A 83 0.49 2.33 2.33
C THR A 83 0.22 3.28 3.48
N MET A 84 1.26 3.62 4.24
CA MET A 84 1.23 4.76 5.14
C MET A 84 1.73 6.00 4.40
N ARG A 85 0.88 7.02 4.26
CA ARG A 85 1.28 8.30 3.68
C ARG A 85 1.54 9.30 4.79
N SER A 86 2.74 9.87 4.81
CA SER A 86 3.04 11.01 5.66
C SER A 86 2.43 12.26 5.03
N THR A 87 1.49 12.92 5.73
CA THR A 87 1.00 14.24 5.33
C THR A 87 1.65 15.32 6.19
N GLU A 88 2.00 16.45 5.57
CA GLU A 88 2.47 17.61 6.32
C GLU A 88 1.33 18.15 7.20
N GLY A 89 1.40 17.90 8.51
CA GLY A 89 0.50 18.50 9.50
C GLY A 89 -0.43 17.51 10.24
N ASP A 90 -0.86 16.43 9.59
CA ASP A 90 -1.85 15.48 10.16
C ASP A 90 -1.24 14.12 10.57
N GLY A 91 0.07 13.94 10.36
CA GLY A 91 0.78 12.71 10.70
C GLY A 91 0.74 11.67 9.59
N ALA A 92 1.07 10.42 9.93
CA ALA A 92 0.96 9.30 9.00
C ALA A 92 -0.50 8.85 8.94
N ILE A 93 -1.06 8.76 7.73
CA ILE A 93 -2.39 8.21 7.48
C ILE A 93 -2.29 6.86 6.78
N ASP A 94 -3.10 5.91 7.21
CA ASP A 94 -3.27 4.64 6.52
C ASP A 94 -4.13 4.84 5.28
N VAL A 95 -3.63 4.37 4.14
CA VAL A 95 -4.36 4.37 2.87
C VAL A 95 -4.51 2.94 2.40
N LEU A 96 -5.76 2.50 2.26
CA LEU A 96 -6.10 1.20 1.70
C LEU A 96 -6.65 1.39 0.29
N THR A 97 -6.12 0.66 -0.67
CA THR A 97 -6.57 0.70 -2.07
C THR A 97 -6.97 -0.70 -2.49
N LEU A 98 -8.22 -0.84 -2.95
CA LEU A 98 -8.69 -2.04 -3.62
C LEU A 98 -8.37 -1.94 -5.11
N ILE A 99 -7.64 -2.92 -5.63
CA ILE A 99 -7.24 -2.98 -7.02
C ILE A 99 -7.97 -4.14 -7.68
N VAL A 100 -8.79 -3.80 -8.69
CA VAL A 100 -9.74 -4.73 -9.29
C VAL A 100 -9.54 -4.86 -10.79
N PRO A 101 -9.69 -6.06 -11.37
CA PRO A 101 -9.64 -6.23 -12.81
C PRO A 101 -10.77 -5.44 -13.48
N CYS A 102 -10.49 -4.83 -14.62
CA CYS A 102 -11.51 -4.14 -15.39
C CYS A 102 -12.24 -5.10 -16.34
N THR A 103 -13.54 -4.91 -16.50
CA THR A 103 -14.39 -5.61 -17.50
C THR A 103 -13.89 -5.45 -18.93
N CYS A 104 -13.04 -4.45 -19.21
CA CYS A 104 -12.35 -4.26 -20.47
C CYS A 104 -11.38 -5.42 -20.78
N GLY A 105 -10.85 -6.13 -19.78
CA GLY A 105 -9.81 -7.15 -19.90
C GLY A 105 -8.39 -6.62 -20.14
N HIS A 106 -8.20 -5.30 -20.18
CA HIS A 106 -6.93 -4.64 -20.52
C HIS A 106 -6.20 -4.03 -19.32
N GLY A 107 -6.64 -4.29 -18.09
CA GLY A 107 -5.94 -3.77 -16.91
C GLY A 107 -6.73 -3.82 -15.61
N TYR A 108 -6.29 -2.98 -14.68
CA TYR A 108 -6.80 -2.88 -13.31
C TYR A 108 -7.22 -1.45 -13.01
N THR A 109 -8.21 -1.28 -12.14
CA THR A 109 -8.62 0.01 -11.60
C THR A 109 -8.32 0.04 -10.11
N ASP A 110 -7.79 1.16 -9.64
CA ASP A 110 -7.48 1.40 -8.25
C ASP A 110 -8.62 2.21 -7.61
N ILE A 111 -9.13 1.72 -6.48
CA ILE A 111 -10.19 2.36 -5.70
C ILE A 111 -9.66 2.55 -4.28
N THR A 112 -9.33 3.78 -3.90
CA THR A 112 -8.99 4.09 -2.51
C THR A 112 -10.23 3.91 -1.65
N LEU A 113 -10.09 3.19 -0.54
CA LEU A 113 -11.15 2.93 0.42
C LEU A 113 -10.94 3.86 1.61
N ASP A 114 -11.85 4.82 1.76
CA ASP A 114 -11.81 5.79 2.87
C ASP A 114 -12.57 5.29 4.11
N SER A 115 -13.43 4.27 3.95
CA SER A 115 -14.23 3.70 5.03
C SER A 115 -14.77 2.30 4.70
N GLU A 116 -15.25 1.61 5.73
CA GLU A 116 -15.97 0.34 5.58
C GLU A 116 -17.29 0.51 4.80
N ASP A 117 -18.01 1.62 4.97
CA ASP A 117 -19.21 1.93 4.18
C ASP A 117 -18.88 2.01 2.67
N MET A 118 -17.78 2.70 2.33
CA MET A 118 -17.32 2.79 0.94
C MET A 118 -16.95 1.42 0.37
N LEU A 119 -16.31 0.56 1.16
CA LEU A 119 -16.06 -0.82 0.75
C LEU A 119 -17.36 -1.54 0.40
N MET A 120 -18.41 -1.40 1.22
CA MET A 120 -19.69 -2.07 0.98
C MET A 120 -20.40 -1.56 -0.29
N GLU A 121 -20.31 -0.26 -0.57
CA GLU A 121 -20.78 0.34 -1.82
C GLU A 121 -20.03 -0.26 -3.02
N VAL A 122 -18.70 -0.24 -2.98
CA VAL A 122 -17.84 -0.78 -4.05
C VAL A 122 -18.11 -2.27 -4.28
N LEU A 123 -18.19 -3.08 -3.22
CA LEU A 123 -18.51 -4.52 -3.36
C LEU A 123 -19.90 -4.75 -3.95
N THR A 124 -20.86 -3.86 -3.70
CA THR A 124 -22.20 -3.92 -4.31
C THR A 124 -22.13 -3.62 -5.81
N GLU A 125 -21.31 -2.66 -6.23
CA GLU A 125 -21.08 -2.32 -7.64
C GLU A 125 -20.32 -3.42 -8.41
N LEU A 126 -19.39 -4.10 -7.74
CA LEU A 126 -18.59 -5.18 -8.35
C LEU A 126 -19.34 -6.52 -8.41
N ARG A 127 -20.42 -6.69 -7.63
CA ARG A 127 -21.16 -7.96 -7.57
C ARG A 127 -21.72 -8.40 -8.94
N PRO A 128 -22.39 -7.55 -9.75
CA PRO A 128 -22.96 -7.96 -11.03
C PRO A 128 -21.91 -8.42 -12.06
N THR A 129 -20.67 -7.94 -11.92
CA THR A 129 -19.54 -8.23 -12.81
C THR A 129 -18.59 -9.28 -12.22
N HIS A 130 -18.98 -9.92 -11.12
CA HIS A 130 -18.18 -10.94 -10.42
C HIS A 130 -16.79 -10.44 -10.00
N GLY A 131 -16.71 -9.20 -9.50
CA GLY A 131 -15.47 -8.62 -8.96
C GLY A 131 -14.70 -7.73 -9.94
N GLN A 132 -15.31 -7.32 -11.06
CA GLN A 132 -14.63 -6.50 -12.09
C GLN A 132 -15.19 -5.07 -12.15
N SER A 133 -14.34 -4.06 -12.27
CA SER A 133 -14.82 -2.68 -12.46
C SER A 133 -15.43 -2.48 -13.84
N VAL A 134 -16.53 -1.74 -13.91
CA VAL A 134 -17.09 -1.30 -15.19
C VAL A 134 -16.15 -0.27 -15.81
N HIS A 135 -15.83 -0.45 -17.09
CA HIS A 135 -14.99 0.50 -17.81
C HIS A 135 -15.76 1.80 -18.07
N HIS A 136 -15.29 2.93 -17.53
CA HIS A 136 -15.89 4.25 -17.68
C HIS A 136 -15.06 5.23 -18.55
N GLY A 137 -14.18 4.73 -19.40
CA GLY A 137 -13.31 5.52 -20.28
C GLY A 137 -13.63 5.40 -21.77
N ALA A 138 -13.09 6.33 -22.56
CA ALA A 138 -13.04 6.22 -24.03
C ALA A 138 -11.73 5.61 -24.55
N LEU A 139 -10.73 5.45 -23.68
CA LEU A 139 -9.41 4.91 -23.99
C LEU A 139 -9.37 3.41 -23.69
N LEU A 140 -8.62 2.65 -24.50
CA LEU A 140 -8.49 1.19 -24.36
C LEU A 140 -7.73 0.76 -23.10
N ASP A 141 -6.95 1.67 -22.52
CA ASP A 141 -6.11 1.37 -21.36
C ASP A 141 -6.82 1.75 -20.06
N CYS A 142 -7.01 0.74 -19.23
CA CYS A 142 -7.63 0.84 -17.91
C CYS A 142 -6.58 1.24 -16.83
N ALA A 143 -5.36 1.62 -17.24
CA ALA A 143 -4.16 1.64 -16.39
C ALA A 143 -4.13 2.70 -15.28
N SER A 144 -3.79 2.26 -14.07
CA SER A 144 -3.49 3.08 -12.89
C SER A 144 -2.02 3.52 -12.77
N VAL A 145 -1.12 3.00 -13.62
CA VAL A 145 0.31 3.35 -13.54
C VAL A 145 0.53 4.69 -14.25
N PRO A 146 1.03 5.75 -13.56
CA PRO A 146 1.52 6.93 -14.26
C PRO A 146 2.59 6.46 -15.24
N THR A 147 2.43 6.74 -16.53
CA THR A 147 3.50 6.51 -17.49
C THR A 147 4.73 7.20 -16.91
N ALA A 148 5.73 6.43 -16.48
CA ALA A 148 6.97 6.99 -15.96
C ALA A 148 7.44 8.05 -16.96
N PRO A 149 7.86 9.26 -16.51
CA PRO A 149 8.29 10.28 -17.44
C PRO A 149 9.41 9.68 -18.28
N ASN A 150 9.18 9.60 -19.60
CA ASN A 150 10.18 9.14 -20.55
C ASN A 150 11.48 9.87 -20.19
N ARG A 151 12.50 9.10 -19.80
CA ARG A 151 13.87 9.59 -19.72
C ARG A 151 14.20 10.04 -21.14
N ALA A 152 14.05 11.34 -21.39
CA ALA A 152 14.57 11.96 -22.59
C ALA A 152 16.09 11.77 -22.50
N GLU A 153 16.61 10.87 -23.33
CA GLU A 153 18.02 10.79 -23.63
C GLU A 153 18.47 12.15 -24.16
N SER A 154 19.46 12.76 -23.50
CA SER A 154 20.29 13.85 -24.02
C SER A 154 21.66 13.77 -23.36
#